data_AF-A0A6C7NK45-F1
#
_entry.id   AF-A0A6C7NK45-F1
#
_cell.length_a   1.000
_cell.length_b   1.000
_cell.length_c   1.000
_cell.angle_alpha   90.00
_cell.angle_beta   90.00
_cell.angle_gamma   90.00
#
_symmetry.space_group_name_H-M   'P 1'
#
loop_
_entity.id
_entity.type
_entity.pdbx_description
1 polymer ?
#
loop_
_entity_poly.entity_id
_entity_poly.type
_entity_poly.pdbx_seq_one_letter_code
_entity_poly.pdbx_strand_id
1 'polypeptide(L)'
;FSKDEQLKLIIQNMNKLSLHFLQKAMSSFRLFQLSRELNLPLENQIKYLDEALKLDNDNDGYRIYKMQCLFMQQDYNQINENIKIILENRYESFFQTLLSHSLGAFNDCYQDYINFNDEKYPYIFIVGFKISSFLGDLKRAQYLKLILLKNKNNTEKDLLLRYLTNDCFSAVGYVKSDIRYQLGNALIKMEIIKTFQILYREKKQNKLLREHPIGNLDLKSCSDYYESLECKKHLSYQLGDLILKAHQNRYKGAYFILPYKIYMLYKNFKYKKGK
;
A
#
# COMPACT_ATOMS: atom_id res chain seq x y z
N PHE A 1 -14.83 31.27 9.37
CA PHE A 1 -14.20 30.76 10.60
C PHE A 1 -12.87 30.09 10.27
N SER A 2 -11.81 30.46 10.99
CA SER A 2 -10.52 29.77 10.94
C SER A 2 -10.66 28.30 11.36
N LYS A 3 -9.64 27.45 11.12
CA LYS A 3 -9.70 26.02 11.49
C LYS A 3 -9.82 25.84 13.01
N ASP A 4 -9.08 26.61 13.78
CA ASP A 4 -9.19 26.65 15.25
C ASP A 4 -10.58 27.11 15.71
N GLU A 5 -11.14 28.14 15.07
CA GLU A 5 -12.51 28.59 15.36
C GLU A 5 -13.53 27.50 15.05
N GLN A 6 -13.43 26.83 13.90
CA GLN A 6 -14.30 25.72 13.53
C GLN A 6 -14.24 24.60 14.59
N LEU A 7 -13.02 24.20 14.99
CA LEU A 7 -12.82 23.15 15.99
C LEU A 7 -13.47 23.53 17.34
N LYS A 8 -13.24 24.75 17.81
CA LYS A 8 -13.85 25.28 19.05
C LYS A 8 -15.38 25.32 18.96
N LEU A 9 -15.91 25.83 17.85
CA LEU A 9 -17.36 25.94 17.64
C LEU A 9 -18.04 24.58 17.62
N ILE A 10 -17.46 23.58 16.94
CA ILE A 10 -18.01 22.22 16.91
C ILE A 10 -18.04 21.65 18.32
N ILE A 11 -16.92 21.69 19.06
CA ILE A 11 -16.84 21.18 20.44
C ILE A 11 -17.88 21.84 21.35
N GLN A 12 -18.02 23.16 21.29
CA GLN A 12 -18.93 23.91 22.15
C GLN A 12 -20.42 23.67 21.87
N ASN A 13 -20.77 23.21 20.66
CA ASN A 13 -22.17 23.08 20.23
C ASN A 13 -22.62 21.63 20.01
N MET A 14 -21.69 20.66 19.96
CA MET A 14 -21.96 19.25 19.66
C MET A 14 -23.07 18.63 20.52
N ASN A 15 -23.16 19.03 21.80
CA ASN A 15 -24.17 18.53 22.75
C ASN A 15 -25.33 19.49 22.99
N LYS A 16 -25.32 20.69 22.38
CA LYS A 16 -26.40 21.69 22.51
C LYS A 16 -27.49 21.50 21.47
N LEU A 17 -27.12 20.95 20.31
CA LEU A 17 -28.03 20.67 19.23
C LEU A 17 -28.56 19.23 19.35
N SER A 18 -29.87 19.05 19.20
CA SER A 18 -30.51 17.73 19.18
C SER A 18 -30.29 17.04 17.82
N LEU A 19 -29.03 16.75 17.49
CA LEU A 19 -28.62 16.13 16.23
C LEU A 19 -28.80 14.61 16.23
N HIS A 20 -29.04 14.06 15.05
CA HIS A 20 -29.03 12.62 14.82
C HIS A 20 -27.63 12.03 15.10
N PHE A 21 -27.55 10.78 15.57
CA PHE A 21 -26.28 10.19 15.98
C PHE A 21 -25.23 10.13 14.85
N LEU A 22 -25.65 9.89 13.60
CA LEU A 22 -24.74 9.95 12.44
C LEU A 22 -24.21 11.36 12.15
N GLN A 23 -25.00 12.41 12.42
CA GLN A 23 -24.51 13.79 12.30
C GLN A 23 -23.48 14.09 13.39
N LYS A 24 -23.67 13.53 14.59
CA LYS A 24 -22.67 13.60 15.67
C LYS A 24 -21.40 12.82 15.29
N ALA A 25 -21.53 11.63 14.70
CA ALA A 25 -20.40 10.85 14.21
C ALA A 25 -19.59 11.63 13.17
N MET A 26 -20.27 12.24 12.20
CA MET A 26 -19.63 13.10 11.20
C MET A 26 -19.00 14.35 11.81
N SER A 27 -19.60 14.91 12.85
CA SER A 27 -19.03 16.04 13.60
C SER A 27 -17.74 15.64 14.33
N SER A 28 -17.71 14.47 14.97
CA SER A 28 -16.49 13.91 15.56
C SER A 28 -15.43 13.60 14.50
N PHE A 29 -15.81 13.06 13.34
CA PHE A 29 -14.87 12.86 12.24
C PHE A 29 -14.32 14.19 11.70
N ARG A 30 -15.15 15.25 11.65
CA ARG A 30 -14.67 16.60 11.29
C ARG A 30 -13.69 17.15 12.31
N LEU A 31 -13.88 16.88 13.60
CA LEU A 31 -12.90 17.22 14.63
C LEU A 31 -11.56 16.50 14.42
N PHE A 32 -11.58 15.22 14.02
CA PHE A 32 -10.39 14.49 13.60
C PHE A 32 -9.68 15.15 12.40
N GLN A 33 -10.43 15.54 11.36
CA GLN A 33 -9.84 16.20 10.20
C GLN A 33 -9.18 17.53 10.59
N LEU A 34 -9.87 18.36 11.37
CA LEU A 34 -9.34 19.64 11.84
C LEU A 34 -8.13 19.46 12.75
N SER A 35 -8.14 18.47 13.63
CA SER A 35 -7.02 18.19 14.54
C SER A 35 -5.78 17.74 13.76
N ARG A 36 -5.94 16.96 12.69
CA ARG A 36 -4.85 16.63 11.76
C ARG A 36 -4.34 17.85 11.01
N GLU A 37 -5.24 18.68 10.47
CA GLU A 37 -4.87 19.91 9.75
C GLU A 37 -4.15 20.95 10.65
N LEU A 38 -4.41 20.93 11.95
CA LEU A 38 -3.80 21.79 12.96
C LEU A 38 -2.58 21.14 13.65
N ASN A 39 -2.18 19.94 13.23
CA ASN A 39 -1.10 19.16 13.85
C ASN A 39 -1.25 18.97 15.37
N LEU A 40 -2.49 18.76 15.84
CA LEU A 40 -2.75 18.46 17.24
C LEU A 40 -2.23 17.05 17.61
N PRO A 41 -1.99 16.77 18.90
CA PRO A 41 -1.49 15.47 19.35
C PRO A 41 -2.34 14.29 18.86
N LEU A 42 -1.70 13.17 18.54
CA LEU A 42 -2.36 11.97 17.99
C LEU A 42 -3.41 11.40 18.94
N GLU A 43 -3.24 11.59 20.25
CA GLU A 43 -4.20 11.21 21.28
C GLU A 43 -5.55 11.91 21.06
N ASN A 44 -5.53 13.19 20.68
CA ASN A 44 -6.75 13.94 20.35
C ASN A 44 -7.39 13.39 19.07
N GLN A 45 -6.57 13.10 18.04
CA GLN A 45 -7.03 12.55 16.76
C GLN A 45 -7.73 11.20 16.97
N ILE A 46 -7.11 10.30 17.73
CA ILE A 46 -7.66 8.97 18.07
C ILE A 46 -8.94 9.11 18.90
N LYS A 47 -8.97 10.01 19.89
CA LYS A 47 -10.18 10.27 20.68
C LYS A 47 -11.37 10.63 19.81
N TYR A 48 -11.21 11.52 18.84
CA TYR A 48 -12.29 11.91 17.95
C TYR A 48 -12.75 10.79 17.02
N LEU A 49 -11.81 9.94 16.56
CA LEU A 49 -12.15 8.74 15.80
C LEU A 49 -12.90 7.70 16.64
N ASP A 50 -12.51 7.53 17.91
CA ASP A 50 -13.21 6.63 18.84
C ASP A 50 -14.62 7.13 19.16
N GLU A 51 -14.81 8.44 19.32
CA GLU A 51 -16.14 9.03 19.45
C GLU A 51 -17.00 8.81 18.19
N ALA A 52 -16.41 8.98 17.01
CA ALA A 52 -17.10 8.72 15.74
C ALA A 52 -17.50 7.24 15.61
N LEU A 53 -16.59 6.31 15.94
CA LEU A 53 -16.85 4.86 15.89
C LEU A 53 -17.88 4.39 16.93
N LYS A 54 -17.96 5.03 18.09
CA LYS A 54 -19.03 4.75 19.08
C LYS A 54 -20.41 5.07 18.54
N LEU A 55 -20.52 6.09 17.69
CA LEU A 55 -21.78 6.54 17.12
C LEU A 55 -22.10 5.84 15.79
N ASP A 56 -21.08 5.56 14.99
CA ASP A 56 -21.18 4.92 13.67
C ASP A 56 -20.15 3.80 13.58
N ASN A 57 -20.46 2.68 14.25
CA ASN A 57 -19.58 1.53 14.33
C ASN A 57 -19.44 0.81 12.98
N ASP A 58 -20.28 1.06 11.99
CA ASP A 58 -20.17 0.39 10.69
C ASP A 58 -19.20 1.07 9.72
N ASN A 59 -18.70 2.25 10.08
CA ASN A 59 -17.79 3.02 9.24
C ASN A 59 -16.33 2.57 9.38
N ASP A 60 -15.92 1.65 8.50
CA ASP A 60 -14.54 1.15 8.47
C ASP A 60 -13.52 2.22 8.02
N GLY A 61 -13.96 3.33 7.41
CA GLY A 61 -13.09 4.47 7.11
C GLY A 61 -12.48 5.08 8.38
N TYR A 62 -13.27 5.21 9.45
CA TYR A 62 -12.77 5.70 10.74
C TYR A 62 -11.75 4.73 11.35
N ARG A 63 -11.97 3.42 11.21
CA ARG A 63 -11.00 2.40 11.66
C ARG A 63 -9.68 2.52 10.93
N ILE A 64 -9.71 2.73 9.61
CA ILE A 64 -8.51 2.87 8.79
C ILE A 64 -7.70 4.11 9.22
N TYR A 65 -8.36 5.25 9.42
CA TYR A 65 -7.68 6.44 9.95
C TYR A 65 -7.15 6.25 11.37
N LYS A 66 -7.85 5.48 12.21
CA LYS A 66 -7.35 5.13 13.55
C LYS A 66 -6.07 4.29 13.46
N MET A 67 -6.04 3.28 12.58
CA MET A 67 -4.83 2.49 12.34
C MET A 67 -3.67 3.38 11.88
N GLN A 68 -3.92 4.34 10.99
CA GLN A 68 -2.90 5.30 10.54
C GLN A 68 -2.33 6.10 11.72
N CYS A 69 -3.17 6.59 12.63
CA CYS A 69 -2.70 7.30 13.83
C CYS A 69 -1.84 6.39 14.73
N LEU A 70 -2.25 5.13 14.91
CA LEU A 70 -1.49 4.16 15.70
C LEU A 70 -0.14 3.81 15.06
N PHE A 71 -0.06 3.72 13.72
CA PHE A 71 1.23 3.57 13.02
C PHE A 71 2.15 4.74 13.29
N MET A 72 1.63 5.97 13.28
CA MET A 72 2.41 7.17 13.63
C MET A 72 2.90 7.17 15.09
N GLN A 73 2.12 6.59 16.01
CA GLN A 73 2.53 6.37 17.41
C GLN A 73 3.44 5.14 17.60
N GLN A 74 3.62 4.31 16.57
CA GLN A 74 4.31 3.01 16.63
C GLN A 74 3.68 2.03 17.64
N ASP A 75 2.38 2.16 17.95
CA ASP A 75 1.65 1.25 18.84
C ASP A 75 1.18 0.00 18.07
N TYR A 76 2.16 -0.83 17.67
CA TYR A 76 1.92 -2.03 16.88
C TYR A 76 1.12 -3.10 17.62
N ASN A 77 1.17 -3.12 18.96
CA ASN A 77 0.36 -4.02 19.79
C ASN A 77 -1.13 -3.76 19.52
N GLN A 78 -1.54 -2.49 19.62
CA GLN A 78 -2.93 -2.11 19.45
C GLN A 78 -3.40 -2.29 18.00
N ILE A 79 -2.54 -2.02 17.01
CA ILE A 79 -2.83 -2.28 15.60
C ILE A 79 -3.08 -3.77 15.37
N ASN A 80 -2.19 -4.62 15.89
CA ASN A 80 -2.27 -6.07 15.68
C ASN A 80 -3.54 -6.67 16.29
N GLU A 81 -3.92 -6.26 17.50
CA GLU A 81 -5.18 -6.69 18.12
C GLU A 81 -6.42 -6.16 17.37
N ASN A 82 -6.40 -4.90 16.94
CA ASN A 82 -7.51 -4.33 16.17
C ASN A 82 -7.69 -5.07 14.84
N ILE A 83 -6.61 -5.39 14.13
CA ILE A 83 -6.69 -6.16 12.88
C ILE A 83 -7.22 -7.58 13.15
N LYS A 84 -6.78 -8.23 14.23
CA LYS A 84 -7.32 -9.55 14.60
C LYS A 84 -8.84 -9.51 14.73
N ILE A 85 -9.37 -8.55 15.48
CA ILE A 85 -10.82 -8.34 15.66
C ILE A 85 -11.50 -8.07 14.33
N ILE A 86 -10.90 -7.25 13.45
CA ILE A 86 -11.43 -6.97 12.11
C ILE A 86 -11.49 -8.24 11.27
N LEU A 87 -10.44 -9.06 11.28
CA LEU A 87 -10.37 -10.31 10.51
C LEU A 87 -11.40 -11.35 10.97
N GLU A 88 -11.84 -11.28 12.23
CA GLU A 88 -12.85 -12.18 12.80
C GLU A 88 -14.28 -11.68 12.55
N ASN A 89 -14.50 -10.37 12.60
CA ASN A 89 -15.86 -9.82 12.70
C ASN A 89 -16.28 -8.92 11.53
N ARG A 90 -15.33 -8.39 10.75
CA ARG A 90 -15.56 -7.33 9.76
C ARG A 90 -14.72 -7.48 8.49
N TYR A 91 -14.25 -8.69 8.20
CA TYR A 91 -13.28 -8.95 7.14
C TYR A 91 -13.70 -8.34 5.80
N GLU A 92 -14.92 -8.66 5.34
CA GLU A 92 -15.40 -8.25 4.02
C GLU A 92 -15.60 -6.73 3.93
N SER A 93 -16.34 -6.13 4.87
CA SER A 93 -16.63 -4.69 4.86
C SER A 93 -15.37 -3.83 4.98
N PHE A 94 -14.42 -4.28 5.80
CA PHE A 94 -13.16 -3.59 6.01
C PHE A 94 -12.31 -3.59 4.74
N PHE A 95 -12.09 -4.75 4.10
CA PHE A 95 -11.26 -4.82 2.91
C PHE A 95 -11.92 -4.18 1.68
N GLN A 96 -13.26 -4.26 1.56
CA GLN A 96 -13.98 -3.48 0.54
C GLN A 96 -13.77 -1.98 0.73
N THR A 97 -13.85 -1.48 1.96
CA THR A 97 -13.62 -0.06 2.28
C THR A 97 -12.17 0.35 2.06
N LEU A 98 -11.21 -0.46 2.53
CA LEU A 98 -9.79 -0.18 2.40
C LEU A 98 -9.34 -0.15 0.94
N LEU A 99 -9.78 -1.12 0.14
CA LEU A 99 -9.27 -1.37 -1.21
C LEU A 99 -10.19 -0.82 -2.31
N SER A 100 -11.35 -1.42 -2.51
CA SER A 100 -12.16 -1.24 -3.73
C SER A 100 -13.06 0.00 -3.71
N HIS A 101 -13.62 0.37 -2.55
CA HIS A 101 -14.60 1.45 -2.42
C HIS A 101 -13.98 2.80 -2.02
N SER A 102 -12.67 2.85 -1.79
CA SER A 102 -12.02 4.06 -1.28
C SER A 102 -11.78 5.14 -2.33
N LEU A 103 -11.91 4.84 -3.63
CA LEU A 103 -11.46 5.72 -4.73
C LEU A 103 -10.03 6.24 -4.53
N GLY A 104 -9.18 5.46 -3.85
CA GLY A 104 -7.80 5.82 -3.53
C GLY A 104 -7.60 6.68 -2.27
N ALA A 105 -8.65 6.95 -1.48
CA ALA A 105 -8.56 7.76 -0.26
C ALA A 105 -7.56 7.22 0.78
N PHE A 106 -7.27 5.91 0.75
CA PHE A 106 -6.37 5.25 1.70
C PHE A 106 -5.02 4.83 1.10
N ASN A 107 -4.70 5.26 -0.13
CA ASN A 107 -3.46 4.89 -0.80
C ASN A 107 -2.21 5.27 0.02
N ASP A 108 -2.27 6.39 0.75
CA ASP A 108 -1.16 6.85 1.59
C ASP A 108 -0.91 5.90 2.78
N CYS A 109 -1.94 5.22 3.29
CA CYS A 109 -1.82 4.28 4.39
C CYS A 109 -1.19 2.94 3.96
N TYR A 110 -1.19 2.62 2.67
CA TYR A 110 -0.75 1.30 2.19
C TYR A 110 0.73 1.03 2.49
N GLN A 111 1.57 2.05 2.45
CA GLN A 111 3.00 1.88 2.66
C GLN A 111 3.35 1.44 4.08
N ASP A 112 2.54 1.81 5.07
CA ASP A 112 2.73 1.40 6.47
C ASP A 112 2.65 -0.13 6.57
N TYR A 113 1.61 -0.72 5.98
CA TYR A 113 1.42 -2.17 5.94
C TYR A 113 2.40 -2.88 5.00
N ILE A 114 2.59 -2.34 3.80
CA ILE A 114 3.44 -2.97 2.79
C ILE A 114 4.87 -3.06 3.28
N ASN A 115 5.41 -2.02 3.92
CA ASN A 115 6.82 -1.97 4.31
C ASN A 115 7.11 -2.52 5.71
N PHE A 116 6.07 -2.89 6.46
CA PHE A 116 6.18 -3.49 7.77
C PHE A 116 7.07 -4.74 7.79
N ASN A 117 7.83 -4.93 8.87
CA ASN A 117 8.87 -5.96 8.94
C ASN A 117 9.11 -6.57 10.33
N ASP A 118 8.24 -6.32 11.32
CA ASP A 118 8.36 -6.91 12.66
C ASP A 118 7.46 -8.15 12.79
N GLU A 119 8.07 -9.34 12.75
CA GLU A 119 7.40 -10.65 12.80
C GLU A 119 6.54 -10.88 14.06
N LYS A 120 6.69 -10.05 15.11
CA LYS A 120 5.85 -10.11 16.32
C LYS A 120 4.38 -9.78 16.05
N TYR A 121 4.09 -9.08 14.97
CA TYR A 121 2.75 -8.56 14.66
C TYR A 121 2.18 -9.18 13.37
N PRO A 122 1.78 -10.46 13.42
CA PRO A 122 1.43 -11.25 12.25
C PRO A 122 0.23 -10.70 11.46
N TYR A 123 -0.75 -10.09 12.14
CA TYR A 123 -1.97 -9.63 11.47
C TYR A 123 -1.71 -8.40 10.58
N ILE A 124 -0.67 -7.61 10.88
CA ILE A 124 -0.23 -6.50 10.03
C ILE A 124 0.26 -7.03 8.67
N PHE A 125 0.97 -8.18 8.65
CA PHE A 125 1.40 -8.82 7.40
C PHE A 125 0.24 -9.28 6.54
N ILE A 126 -0.90 -9.69 7.14
CA ILE A 126 -2.09 -10.10 6.38
C ILE A 126 -2.66 -8.92 5.60
N VAL A 127 -2.77 -7.75 6.24
CA VAL A 127 -3.24 -6.53 5.56
C VAL A 127 -2.25 -6.11 4.47
N GLY A 128 -0.94 -6.13 4.76
CA GLY A 128 0.10 -5.85 3.78
C GLY A 128 0.09 -6.82 2.59
N PHE A 129 -0.19 -8.11 2.83
CA PHE A 129 -0.39 -9.12 1.79
C PHE A 129 -1.59 -8.76 0.92
N LYS A 130 -2.76 -8.47 1.51
CA LYS A 130 -3.98 -8.13 0.77
C LYS A 130 -3.82 -6.87 -0.07
N ILE A 131 -3.23 -5.81 0.48
CA ILE A 131 -2.92 -4.60 -0.26
C ILE A 131 -1.96 -4.91 -1.42
N SER A 132 -0.88 -5.67 -1.17
CA SER A 132 0.09 -6.01 -2.22
C SER A 132 -0.55 -6.81 -3.35
N SER A 133 -1.41 -7.77 -3.02
CA SER A 133 -2.17 -8.57 -4.01
C SER A 133 -3.14 -7.69 -4.79
N PHE A 134 -3.88 -6.79 -4.12
CA PHE A 134 -4.79 -5.84 -4.77
C PHE A 134 -4.08 -4.91 -5.75
N LEU A 135 -2.90 -4.41 -5.40
CA LEU A 135 -2.07 -3.58 -6.26
C LEU A 135 -1.36 -4.37 -7.39
N GLY A 136 -1.47 -5.70 -7.38
CA GLY A 136 -0.78 -6.59 -8.30
C GLY A 136 0.71 -6.84 -7.99
N ASP A 137 1.25 -6.34 -6.87
CA ASP A 137 2.62 -6.64 -6.40
C ASP A 137 2.66 -8.03 -5.75
N LEU A 138 2.43 -9.07 -6.56
CA LEU A 138 2.39 -10.46 -6.12
C LEU A 138 3.70 -10.92 -5.52
N LYS A 139 4.81 -10.35 -5.97
CA LYS A 139 6.13 -10.63 -5.42
C LYS A 139 6.22 -10.16 -3.98
N ARG A 140 5.77 -8.93 -3.69
CA ARG A 140 5.71 -8.43 -2.32
C ARG A 140 4.72 -9.22 -1.48
N ALA A 141 3.54 -9.54 -2.02
CA ALA A 141 2.55 -10.37 -1.33
C ALA A 141 3.17 -11.71 -0.90
N GLN A 142 3.80 -12.44 -1.82
CA GLN A 142 4.43 -13.73 -1.50
C GLN A 142 5.58 -13.59 -0.51
N TYR A 143 6.38 -12.52 -0.62
CA TYR A 143 7.42 -12.23 0.38
C TYR A 143 6.83 -12.04 1.79
N LEU A 144 5.74 -11.28 1.93
CA LEU A 144 5.07 -11.05 3.22
C LEU A 144 4.47 -12.36 3.77
N LYS A 145 3.85 -13.16 2.91
CA LYS A 145 3.35 -14.51 3.26
C LYS A 145 4.46 -15.42 3.78
N LEU A 146 5.61 -15.46 3.11
CA LEU A 146 6.72 -16.30 3.53
C LEU A 146 7.29 -15.87 4.89
N ILE A 147 7.43 -14.57 5.13
CA ILE A 147 7.85 -14.05 6.45
C ILE A 147 6.87 -14.47 7.52
N LEU A 148 5.57 -14.23 7.29
CA LEU A 148 4.50 -14.55 8.24
C LEU A 148 4.52 -16.03 8.65
N LEU A 149 4.82 -16.94 7.72
CA LEU A 149 4.76 -18.39 7.96
C LEU A 149 6.10 -19.02 8.38
N LYS A 150 7.22 -18.30 8.27
CA LYS A 150 8.59 -18.86 8.40
C LYS A 150 8.81 -19.64 9.70
N ASN A 151 8.31 -19.13 10.82
CA ASN A 151 8.56 -19.66 12.16
C ASN A 151 7.28 -20.21 12.84
N LYS A 152 6.24 -20.47 12.06
CA LYS A 152 4.93 -20.89 12.57
C LYS A 152 4.78 -22.41 12.55
N ASN A 153 4.13 -22.96 13.57
CA ASN A 153 3.74 -24.36 13.57
C ASN A 153 2.60 -24.61 12.56
N ASN A 154 2.29 -25.87 12.27
CA ASN A 154 1.31 -26.20 11.22
C ASN A 154 -0.09 -25.65 11.54
N THR A 155 -0.55 -25.76 12.78
CA THR A 155 -1.86 -25.25 13.21
C THR A 155 -1.97 -23.73 13.06
N GLU A 156 -0.94 -22.98 13.45
CA GLU A 156 -0.88 -21.54 13.25
C GLU A 156 -0.87 -21.17 11.75
N LYS A 157 -0.12 -21.93 10.93
CA LYS A 157 -0.07 -21.71 9.49
C LYS A 157 -1.45 -21.88 8.86
N ASP A 158 -2.16 -22.94 9.19
CA ASP A 158 -3.50 -23.23 8.65
C ASP A 158 -4.49 -22.11 9.02
N LEU A 159 -4.44 -21.63 10.26
CA LEU A 159 -5.26 -20.51 10.72
C LEU A 159 -4.97 -19.22 9.93
N LEU A 160 -3.70 -18.92 9.64
CA LEU A 160 -3.32 -17.71 8.92
C LEU A 160 -3.60 -17.81 7.41
N LEU A 161 -3.40 -19.00 6.83
CA LEU A 161 -3.58 -19.26 5.40
C LEU A 161 -4.99 -18.97 4.89
N ARG A 162 -6.02 -19.08 5.76
CA ARG A 162 -7.41 -18.73 5.42
C ARG A 162 -7.56 -17.28 4.94
N TYR A 163 -6.66 -16.39 5.36
CA TYR A 163 -6.65 -14.99 4.95
C TYR A 163 -5.70 -14.70 3.78
N LEU A 164 -4.96 -15.68 3.28
CA LEU A 164 -3.87 -15.49 2.31
C LEU A 164 -4.22 -16.04 0.92
N THR A 165 -5.48 -15.86 0.50
CA THR A 165 -5.93 -16.14 -0.86
C THR A 165 -5.42 -15.06 -1.83
N ASN A 166 -4.84 -15.51 -2.94
CA ASN A 166 -4.42 -14.65 -4.04
C ASN A 166 -5.58 -14.56 -5.04
N ASP A 167 -6.24 -13.41 -5.10
CA ASP A 167 -7.14 -13.12 -6.23
C ASP A 167 -6.35 -12.27 -7.25
N CYS A 168 -6.49 -12.56 -8.54
CA CYS A 168 -5.89 -11.73 -9.61
C CYS A 168 -6.73 -10.46 -9.73
N PHE A 169 -6.26 -9.36 -9.14
CA PHE A 169 -7.02 -8.10 -9.15
C PHE A 169 -6.70 -7.19 -10.34
N SER A 170 -5.45 -7.19 -10.83
CA SER A 170 -5.04 -6.33 -11.95
C SER A 170 -3.76 -6.82 -12.64
N ALA A 171 -3.86 -7.17 -13.92
CA ALA A 171 -2.73 -7.47 -14.78
C ALA A 171 -1.88 -6.22 -15.04
N VAL A 172 -2.50 -5.03 -15.15
CA VAL A 172 -1.78 -3.75 -15.26
C VAL A 172 -0.99 -3.47 -13.99
N GLY A 173 -1.61 -3.63 -12.82
CA GLY A 173 -0.96 -3.51 -11.52
C GLY A 173 0.23 -4.45 -11.39
N TYR A 174 0.07 -5.70 -11.83
CA TYR A 174 1.17 -6.66 -11.92
C TYR A 174 2.34 -6.14 -12.76
N VAL A 175 2.09 -5.67 -13.98
CA VAL A 175 3.14 -5.10 -14.85
C VAL A 175 3.78 -3.85 -14.24
N LYS A 176 3.00 -2.99 -13.57
CA LYS A 176 3.52 -1.78 -12.90
C LYS A 176 4.30 -2.10 -11.63
N SER A 177 4.03 -3.23 -10.98
CA SER A 177 4.79 -3.73 -9.84
C SER A 177 6.13 -4.34 -10.24
N ASP A 178 6.29 -4.75 -11.50
CA ASP A 178 7.55 -5.25 -12.03
C ASP A 178 8.68 -4.23 -11.80
N ILE A 179 9.82 -4.73 -11.33
CA ILE A 179 10.98 -3.89 -11.05
C ILE A 179 11.39 -3.00 -12.24
N ARG A 180 11.24 -3.48 -13.48
CA ARG A 180 11.54 -2.69 -14.68
C ARG A 180 10.64 -1.47 -14.75
N TYR A 181 9.35 -1.62 -14.53
CA TYR A 181 8.45 -0.46 -14.51
C TYR A 181 8.83 0.51 -13.37
N GLN A 182 9.04 0.00 -12.16
CA GLN A 182 9.37 0.82 -10.99
C GLN A 182 10.67 1.61 -11.17
N LEU A 183 11.74 0.97 -11.65
CA LEU A 183 13.04 1.63 -11.88
C LEU A 183 12.94 2.73 -12.93
N GLY A 184 12.29 2.47 -14.06
CA GLY A 184 12.17 3.49 -15.10
C GLY A 184 11.21 4.61 -14.74
N ASN A 185 10.15 4.33 -13.97
CA ASN A 185 9.28 5.38 -13.42
C ASN A 185 10.04 6.28 -12.43
N ALA A 186 10.84 5.68 -11.53
CA ALA A 186 11.70 6.44 -10.63
C ALA A 186 12.70 7.30 -11.41
N LEU A 187 13.30 6.78 -12.48
CA LEU A 187 14.19 7.55 -13.35
C LEU A 187 13.47 8.74 -14.01
N ILE A 188 12.27 8.53 -14.58
CA ILE A 188 11.48 9.61 -15.21
C ILE A 188 11.16 10.72 -14.20
N LYS A 189 10.87 10.35 -12.96
CA LYS A 189 10.62 11.29 -11.86
C LYS A 189 11.89 11.86 -11.21
N MET A 190 13.07 11.45 -11.69
CA MET A 190 14.37 11.82 -11.13
C MET A 190 14.55 11.42 -9.65
N GLU A 191 13.85 10.37 -9.20
CA GLU A 191 13.88 9.85 -7.83
C GLU A 191 15.08 8.88 -7.63
N ILE A 192 16.31 9.41 -7.68
CA ILE A 192 17.55 8.60 -7.65
C ILE A 192 17.63 7.70 -6.40
N ILE A 193 17.32 8.24 -5.23
CA ILE A 193 17.34 7.50 -3.94
C ILE A 193 16.40 6.29 -4.02
N LYS A 194 15.22 6.47 -4.62
CA LYS A 194 14.20 5.42 -4.77
C LYS A 194 14.68 4.31 -5.69
N THR A 195 15.45 4.62 -6.73
CA THR A 195 16.08 3.61 -7.59
C THR A 195 16.95 2.65 -6.79
N PHE A 196 17.78 3.17 -5.87
CA PHE A 196 18.60 2.32 -5.00
C PHE A 196 17.76 1.51 -4.00
N GLN A 197 16.71 2.12 -3.43
CA GLN A 197 15.78 1.43 -2.53
C GLN A 197 15.07 0.26 -3.23
N ILE A 198 14.61 0.44 -4.47
CA ILE A 198 13.99 -0.61 -5.30
C ILE A 198 14.97 -1.77 -5.50
N LEU A 199 16.20 -1.49 -5.93
CA LEU A 199 17.23 -2.51 -6.17
C LEU A 199 17.60 -3.28 -4.88
N TYR A 200 17.68 -2.59 -3.75
CA TYR A 200 17.93 -3.21 -2.46
C TYR A 200 16.79 -4.13 -2.03
N ARG A 201 15.54 -3.64 -2.12
CA ARG A 201 14.32 -4.40 -1.82
C ARG A 201 14.25 -5.67 -2.67
N GLU A 202 14.50 -5.55 -3.97
CA GLU A 202 14.53 -6.64 -4.93
C GLU A 202 15.53 -7.72 -4.54
N LYS A 203 16.77 -7.33 -4.19
CA LYS A 203 17.81 -8.26 -3.76
C LYS A 203 17.37 -9.04 -2.51
N LYS A 204 16.77 -8.34 -1.52
CA LYS A 204 16.27 -8.96 -0.29
C LYS A 204 15.15 -9.96 -0.57
N GLN A 205 14.17 -9.59 -1.40
CA GLN A 205 13.05 -10.46 -1.77
C GLN A 205 13.52 -11.69 -2.56
N ASN A 206 14.40 -11.49 -3.55
CA ASN A 206 14.94 -12.59 -4.37
C ASN A 206 15.73 -13.61 -3.55
N LYS A 207 16.37 -13.20 -2.45
CA LYS A 207 17.06 -14.15 -1.57
C LYS A 207 16.08 -15.17 -0.97
N LEU A 208 14.91 -14.71 -0.53
CA LEU A 208 13.87 -15.53 0.11
C LEU A 208 13.05 -16.32 -0.91
N LEU A 209 12.70 -15.69 -2.04
CA LEU A 209 11.85 -16.30 -3.07
C LEU A 209 12.57 -17.33 -3.95
N ARG A 210 13.91 -17.42 -3.89
CA ARG A 210 14.67 -18.48 -4.57
C ARG A 210 14.27 -19.87 -4.10
N GLU A 211 14.01 -20.01 -2.82
CA GLU A 211 13.63 -21.27 -2.18
C GLU A 211 12.12 -21.57 -2.33
N HIS A 212 11.34 -20.53 -2.64
CA HIS A 212 9.88 -20.58 -2.74
C HIS A 212 9.41 -19.77 -3.96
N PRO A 213 9.56 -20.31 -5.19
CA PRO A 213 9.20 -19.59 -6.39
C PRO A 213 7.70 -19.30 -6.42
N ILE A 214 7.36 -18.13 -6.96
CA ILE A 214 5.97 -17.73 -7.17
C ILE A 214 5.38 -18.64 -8.24
N GLY A 215 4.27 -19.30 -7.94
CA GLY A 215 3.55 -20.11 -8.94
C GLY A 215 3.11 -19.28 -10.14
N ASN A 216 2.90 -19.93 -11.28
CA ASN A 216 2.40 -19.27 -12.49
C ASN A 216 1.02 -18.67 -12.22
N LEU A 217 0.91 -17.35 -12.29
CA LEU A 217 -0.37 -16.67 -12.24
C LEU A 217 -0.97 -16.60 -13.63
N ASP A 218 -2.24 -16.99 -13.76
CA ASP A 218 -2.97 -16.79 -15.01
C ASP A 218 -3.44 -15.34 -15.15
N LEU A 219 -2.54 -14.49 -15.65
CA LEU A 219 -2.83 -13.07 -15.92
C LEU A 219 -3.92 -12.87 -16.99
N LYS A 220 -4.22 -13.88 -17.83
CA LYS A 220 -5.24 -13.74 -18.88
C LYS A 220 -6.65 -13.69 -18.31
N SER A 221 -6.84 -14.21 -17.10
CA SER A 221 -8.12 -14.17 -16.38
C SER A 221 -8.46 -12.76 -15.85
N CYS A 222 -7.46 -11.89 -15.69
CA CYS A 222 -7.65 -10.52 -15.25
C CYS A 222 -8.28 -9.66 -16.38
N SER A 223 -9.28 -8.85 -16.07
CA SER A 223 -10.07 -8.08 -17.06
C SER A 223 -9.24 -7.05 -17.85
N ASP A 224 -8.18 -6.53 -17.24
CA ASP A 224 -7.24 -5.54 -17.80
C ASP A 224 -6.01 -6.18 -18.48
N TYR A 225 -6.07 -7.47 -18.83
CA TYR A 225 -4.95 -8.21 -19.41
C TYR A 225 -4.35 -7.53 -20.66
N TYR A 226 -5.18 -7.11 -21.61
CA TYR A 226 -4.69 -6.49 -22.86
C TYR A 226 -4.02 -5.14 -22.61
N GLU A 227 -4.54 -4.34 -21.67
CA GLU A 227 -3.91 -3.08 -21.25
C GLU A 227 -2.53 -3.31 -20.61
N SER A 228 -2.36 -4.44 -19.90
CA SER A 228 -1.07 -4.82 -19.32
C SER A 228 0.00 -5.07 -20.39
N LEU A 229 -0.40 -5.58 -21.57
CA LEU A 229 0.51 -5.81 -22.70
C LEU A 229 1.01 -4.48 -23.28
N GLU A 230 0.14 -3.48 -23.37
CA GLU A 230 0.52 -2.12 -23.77
C GLU A 230 1.44 -1.46 -22.75
N CYS A 231 1.19 -1.66 -21.45
CA CYS A 231 2.04 -1.14 -20.38
C CYS A 231 3.51 -1.59 -20.50
N LYS A 232 3.76 -2.81 -20.98
CA LYS A 232 5.13 -3.32 -21.22
C LYS A 232 5.86 -2.58 -22.35
N LYS A 233 5.12 -1.91 -23.25
CA LYS A 233 5.69 -1.10 -24.34
C LYS A 233 6.02 0.33 -23.90
N HIS A 234 5.59 0.75 -22.71
CA HIS A 234 5.83 2.10 -22.20
C HIS A 234 7.32 2.39 -22.01
N LEU A 235 7.68 3.67 -22.18
CA LEU A 235 9.05 4.15 -22.00
C LEU A 235 9.60 3.83 -20.61
N SER A 236 8.77 3.94 -19.55
CA SER A 236 9.16 3.58 -18.19
C SER A 236 9.65 2.13 -18.10
N TYR A 237 8.93 1.19 -18.68
CA TYR A 237 9.31 -0.22 -18.66
C TYR A 237 10.63 -0.46 -19.40
N GLN A 238 10.79 0.14 -20.57
CA GLN A 238 12.00 0.02 -21.38
C GLN A 238 13.24 0.64 -20.71
N LEU A 239 13.07 1.81 -20.06
CA LEU A 239 14.14 2.46 -19.31
C LEU A 239 14.59 1.62 -18.12
N GLY A 240 13.65 1.08 -17.34
CA GLY A 240 14.04 0.25 -16.20
C GLY A 240 14.64 -1.09 -16.60
N ASP A 241 14.29 -1.65 -17.75
CA ASP A 241 15.00 -2.80 -18.33
C ASP A 241 16.48 -2.48 -18.60
N LEU A 242 16.78 -1.29 -19.15
CA LEU A 242 18.17 -0.83 -19.32
C LEU A 242 18.90 -0.67 -17.98
N ILE A 243 18.25 -0.06 -16.98
CA ILE A 243 18.82 0.11 -15.63
C ILE A 243 19.12 -1.26 -15.01
N LEU A 244 18.16 -2.19 -15.07
CA LEU A 244 18.31 -3.53 -14.49
C LEU A 244 19.45 -4.31 -15.15
N LYS A 245 19.53 -4.29 -16.49
CA LYS A 245 20.62 -4.92 -17.25
C LYS A 245 21.98 -4.30 -16.92
N ALA A 246 22.04 -2.98 -16.76
CA ALA A 246 23.26 -2.29 -16.33
C ALA A 246 23.65 -2.68 -14.91
N HIS A 247 22.69 -2.77 -13.99
CA HIS A 247 22.93 -3.21 -12.61
C HIS A 247 23.48 -4.64 -12.54
N GLN A 248 22.88 -5.56 -13.31
CA GLN A 248 23.32 -6.95 -13.40
C GLN A 248 24.73 -7.09 -14.00
N ASN A 249 25.11 -6.21 -14.92
CA ASN A 249 26.43 -6.20 -15.58
C ASN A 249 27.36 -5.08 -15.07
N ARG A 250 27.12 -4.58 -13.85
CA ARG A 250 27.85 -3.42 -13.31
C ARG A 250 29.37 -3.62 -13.25
N TYR A 251 29.81 -4.85 -13.01
CA TYR A 251 31.22 -5.24 -12.98
C TYR A 251 31.88 -5.28 -14.36
N LYS A 252 31.09 -5.25 -15.45
CA LYS A 252 31.57 -5.13 -16.84
C LYS A 252 31.55 -3.68 -17.34
N GLY A 253 31.46 -2.70 -16.44
CA GLY A 253 31.39 -1.28 -16.80
C GLY A 253 30.07 -0.84 -17.43
N ALA A 254 29.00 -1.64 -17.34
CA ALA A 254 27.73 -1.35 -18.03
C ALA A 254 27.08 -0.02 -17.62
N TYR A 255 27.37 0.50 -16.42
CA TYR A 255 26.92 1.82 -15.98
C TYR A 255 27.53 2.98 -16.77
N PHE A 256 28.76 2.85 -17.29
CA PHE A 256 29.41 3.92 -18.08
C PHE A 256 28.68 4.20 -19.39
N ILE A 257 28.08 3.17 -20.00
CA ILE A 257 27.38 3.27 -21.30
C ILE A 257 25.87 3.51 -21.09
N LEU A 258 25.36 3.40 -19.86
CA LEU A 258 23.94 3.53 -19.55
C LEU A 258 23.35 4.91 -19.96
N PRO A 259 24.01 6.06 -19.70
CA PRO A 259 23.50 7.37 -20.12
C PRO A 259 23.27 7.45 -21.65
N TYR A 260 24.22 6.94 -22.43
CA TYR A 260 24.11 6.88 -23.89
C TYR A 260 22.92 6.00 -24.34
N LYS A 261 22.76 4.81 -23.73
CA LYS A 261 21.63 3.91 -24.04
C LYS A 261 20.27 4.55 -23.71
N ILE A 262 20.17 5.25 -22.59
CA ILE A 262 18.96 6.00 -22.20
C ILE A 262 18.66 7.09 -23.23
N TYR A 263 19.67 7.88 -23.63
CA TYR A 263 19.52 8.93 -24.63
C TYR A 263 19.01 8.37 -25.97
N MET A 264 19.63 7.30 -26.46
CA MET A 264 19.23 6.65 -27.72
C MET A 264 17.80 6.11 -27.67
N LEU A 265 17.41 5.47 -26.56
CA LEU A 265 16.04 4.98 -26.36
C LEU A 265 15.03 6.13 -26.39
N TYR A 266 15.31 7.22 -25.69
CA TYR A 266 14.45 8.40 -25.63
C TYR A 266 14.31 9.08 -26.99
N LYS A 267 15.41 9.23 -27.74
CA LYS A 267 15.41 9.80 -29.09
C LYS A 267 14.51 8.99 -30.04
N ASN A 268 14.64 7.66 -30.02
CA ASN A 268 13.81 6.77 -30.83
C ASN A 268 12.33 6.82 -30.42
N PHE A 269 12.05 6.91 -29.12
CA PHE A 269 10.69 7.06 -28.61
C PHE A 269 10.04 8.37 -29.08
N LYS A 270 10.77 9.50 -29.05
CA LYS A 270 10.29 10.78 -29.59
C LYS A 270 10.02 10.72 -31.09
N TYR A 271 10.92 10.12 -31.87
CA TYR A 271 10.76 10.00 -33.31
C TYR A 271 9.51 9.20 -33.70
N LYS A 272 9.21 8.12 -32.95
CA LYS A 272 8.00 7.31 -33.16
C LYS A 272 6.69 8.01 -32.76
N LYS A 273 6.73 9.01 -31.86
CA LYS A 273 5.55 9.80 -31.46
C LYS A 273 5.24 10.96 -32.42
N GLY A 274 6.22 11.39 -33.21
CA GLY A 274 6.07 12.48 -34.19
C GLY A 274 5.66 12.02 -35.59
N LYS A 275 5.39 10.72 -35.76
CA LYS A 275 4.75 10.12 -36.94
C LYS A 275 3.37 9.64 -36.53
#